data_AF-A0A813XDC1-F1
#
_entry.id   AF-A0A813XDC1-F1
#
_cell.length_a   1.000
_cell.length_b   1.000
_cell.length_c   1.000
_cell.angle_alpha   90.00
_cell.angle_beta   90.00
_cell.angle_gamma   90.00
#
_symmetry.space_group_name_H-M   'P 1'
#
loop_
_entity.id
_entity.type
_entity.pdbx_description
1 polymer ?
#
loop_
_entity_poly.entity_id
_entity_poly.type
_entity_poly.pdbx_seq_one_letter_code
_entity_poly.pdbx_strand_id
1 'polypeptide(L)'
;MNESIDAFDFKDCFGLLLNITLDRPFLDRLPLVSSWTKPGRHWLAIKSVDGEHYYNLDSKLSQPRLIGGQTDLKDYLNKLDRAQTYMYMVIDETMTEKFPSD
;
A
#
# COMPACT_ATOMS: atom_id res chain seq x y z
N MET A 1 15.14 0.48 -8.39
CA MET A 1 15.88 -0.27 -7.34
C MET A 1 14.95 -1.25 -6.68
N ASN A 2 15.40 -2.50 -6.50
CA ASN A 2 14.62 -3.58 -5.91
C ASN A 2 15.09 -3.79 -4.46
N GLU A 3 15.06 -2.72 -3.66
CA GLU A 3 15.34 -2.83 -2.24
C GLU A 3 14.19 -3.64 -1.61
N SER A 4 14.54 -4.70 -0.86
CA SER A 4 13.50 -5.50 -0.21
C SER A 4 12.77 -4.63 0.80
N ILE A 5 11.44 -4.72 0.84
CA ILE A 5 10.57 -4.16 1.88
C ILE A 5 11.12 -4.47 3.29
N ASP A 6 11.81 -5.59 3.44
CA ASP A 6 12.39 -6.05 4.69
C ASP A 6 13.55 -5.16 5.19
N ALA A 7 14.27 -4.49 4.28
CA ALA A 7 15.36 -3.58 4.63
C ALA A 7 14.86 -2.21 5.11
N PHE A 8 13.58 -1.91 4.89
CA PHE A 8 13.03 -0.57 5.14
C PHE A 8 12.64 -0.37 6.61
N ASP A 9 12.99 0.81 7.15
CA ASP A 9 12.47 1.29 8.43
C ASP A 9 11.33 2.30 8.23
N PHE A 10 10.10 1.82 8.40
CA PHE A 10 8.89 2.61 8.18
C PHE A 10 8.68 3.73 9.22
N LYS A 11 9.50 3.78 10.27
CA LYS A 11 9.45 4.87 11.26
C LYS A 11 9.93 6.21 10.70
N ASP A 12 10.75 6.18 9.65
CA ASP A 12 11.30 7.37 9.01
C ASP A 12 10.34 8.03 8.02
N CYS A 13 9.20 7.38 7.73
CA CYS A 13 8.17 7.93 6.86
C CYS A 13 6.96 8.41 7.67
N PHE A 14 6.30 9.46 7.17
CA PHE A 14 5.03 9.91 7.73
C PHE A 14 3.92 8.86 7.54
N GLY A 15 3.98 8.12 6.44
CA GLY A 15 3.03 7.06 6.08
C GLY A 15 3.22 6.58 4.65
N LEU A 16 2.36 5.67 4.23
CA LEU A 16 2.38 5.05 2.91
C LEU A 16 1.08 5.35 2.16
N LEU A 17 1.19 5.57 0.86
CA LEU A 17 0.07 5.57 -0.07
C LEU A 17 0.23 4.39 -1.02
N LEU A 18 -0.79 3.55 -1.09
CA LEU A 18 -0.82 2.38 -1.97
C LEU A 18 -1.87 2.58 -3.04
N ASN A 19 -1.49 2.31 -4.28
CA ASN A 19 -2.39 2.22 -5.42
C ASN A 19 -2.51 0.75 -5.81
N ILE A 20 -3.61 0.12 -5.39
CA ILE A 20 -3.89 -1.29 -5.64
C ILE A 20 -4.92 -1.44 -6.77
N THR A 21 -4.84 -2.54 -7.52
CA THR A 21 -5.88 -2.93 -8.46
C THR A 21 -7.06 -3.53 -7.71
N LEU A 22 -8.29 -3.11 -8.03
CA LEU A 22 -9.48 -3.70 -7.43
C LEU A 22 -9.75 -5.10 -7.98
N ASP A 23 -10.15 -6.01 -7.08
CA ASP A 23 -10.58 -7.34 -7.46
C ASP A 23 -11.80 -7.29 -8.38
N ARG A 24 -11.75 -8.10 -9.44
CA ARG A 24 -12.83 -8.18 -10.42
C ARG A 24 -14.00 -8.99 -9.87
N PRO A 25 -15.26 -8.55 -10.08
CA PRO A 25 -16.41 -9.43 -9.93
C PRO A 25 -16.23 -10.70 -10.77
N PHE A 26 -16.76 -11.83 -10.32
CA PHE A 26 -16.56 -13.11 -11.02
C PHE A 26 -17.00 -13.06 -12.51
N LEU A 27 -18.04 -12.27 -12.82
CA LEU A 27 -18.59 -12.10 -14.16
C LEU A 27 -17.60 -11.43 -15.13
N ASP A 28 -16.69 -10.59 -14.63
CA ASP A 28 -15.65 -9.92 -15.41
C ASP A 28 -14.46 -10.85 -15.75
N ARG A 29 -14.51 -12.12 -15.31
CA ARG A 29 -13.58 -13.18 -15.75
C ARG A 29 -14.03 -13.85 -17.06
N LEU A 30 -15.21 -13.52 -17.58
CA LEU A 30 -15.67 -14.02 -18.88
C LEU A 30 -14.93 -13.31 -20.03
N PRO A 31 -14.43 -14.06 -21.04
CA PRO A 31 -13.57 -13.51 -22.11
C PRO A 31 -14.18 -12.36 -22.91
N LEU A 32 -15.52 -12.32 -23.02
CA LEU A 32 -16.23 -11.30 -23.79
C LEU A 32 -16.48 -9.99 -23.00
N VAL A 33 -16.41 -10.05 -21.66
CA VAL A 33 -16.64 -8.90 -20.78
C VAL A 33 -15.32 -8.32 -20.27
N SER A 34 -14.32 -9.19 -20.07
CA SER A 34 -13.03 -8.87 -19.45
C SER A 34 -12.18 -7.84 -20.20
N SER A 35 -12.43 -7.65 -21.51
CA SER A 35 -11.78 -6.64 -22.37
C SER A 35 -12.42 -5.25 -22.26
N TRP A 36 -13.65 -5.12 -21.76
CA TRP A 36 -14.36 -3.84 -21.67
C TRP A 36 -14.25 -3.16 -20.32
N THR A 37 -13.93 -3.91 -19.25
CA THR A 37 -13.73 -3.36 -17.92
C THR A 37 -12.26 -3.45 -17.51
N LYS A 38 -11.52 -2.34 -17.61
CA LYS A 38 -10.24 -2.22 -16.89
C LYS A 38 -10.57 -2.20 -15.39
N PRO A 39 -9.97 -3.07 -14.56
CA PRO A 39 -10.20 -3.01 -13.12
C PRO A 39 -9.74 -1.65 -12.62
N GLY A 40 -10.63 -0.98 -11.88
CA GLY A 40 -10.33 0.31 -11.30
C GLY A 40 -9.11 0.23 -10.39
N ARG A 41 -8.38 1.33 -10.29
CA ARG A 41 -7.34 1.51 -9.28
C ARG A 41 -7.97 2.12 -8.04
N HIS A 42 -7.45 1.75 -6.87
CA HIS A 42 -7.92 2.24 -5.59
C HIS A 42 -6.75 2.68 -4.74
N TRP A 43 -6.86 3.89 -4.20
CA TRP A 43 -5.88 4.46 -3.30
C TRP A 43 -6.27 4.12 -1.86
N LEU A 44 -5.31 3.62 -1.10
CA LEU A 44 -5.45 3.47 0.35
C LEU A 44 -4.20 4.02 1.05
N ALA A 45 -4.39 4.51 2.27
CA ALA A 45 -3.30 5.01 3.09
C ALA A 45 -3.00 4.00 4.21
N ILE A 46 -1.72 3.84 4.55
CA ILE A 46 -1.28 3.16 5.75
C ILE A 46 -0.45 4.13 6.59
N LYS A 47 -0.74 4.20 7.89
CA LYS A 47 -0.03 5.12 8.77
C LYS A 47 0.07 4.55 10.19
N SER A 48 1.16 4.87 10.88
CA SER A 48 1.27 4.70 12.33
C SER A 48 0.57 5.86 13.04
N VAL A 49 -0.39 5.53 13.92
CA VAL A 49 -1.24 6.53 14.60
C VAL A 49 -0.73 6.81 16.02
N ASP A 50 -0.16 5.80 16.68
CA ASP A 50 0.34 5.86 18.05
C ASP A 50 1.88 5.72 18.14
N GLY A 51 2.57 5.67 17.00
CA GLY A 51 4.01 5.50 16.92
C GLY A 51 4.49 4.04 16.94
N GLU A 52 3.60 3.09 17.23
CA GLU A 52 3.95 1.66 17.36
C GLU A 52 3.19 0.78 16.37
N HIS A 53 1.90 1.08 16.16
CA HIS A 53 0.98 0.27 15.37
C HIS A 53 0.55 0.99 14.10
N TYR A 54 0.56 0.24 13.01
CA TYR A 54 0.12 0.67 11.70
C TYR A 54 -1.34 0.29 11.45
N TYR A 55 -2.05 1.17 10.76
CA TYR A 55 -3.45 1.01 10.43
C TYR A 55 -3.67 1.18 8.94
N ASN A 56 -4.55 0.36 8.38
CA ASN A 56 -5.13 0.58 7.07
C ASN A 56 -6.26 1.62 7.19
N LEU A 57 -6.07 2.74 6.50
CA LEU A 57 -6.97 3.91 6.46
C LEU A 57 -7.72 4.00 5.14
N ASP A 58 -7.98 2.87 4.48
CA ASP A 58 -8.83 2.79 3.31
C ASP A 58 -10.20 3.42 3.58
N SER A 59 -10.59 4.40 2.76
CA SER A 59 -11.87 5.11 2.85
C SER A 59 -13.10 4.23 2.63
N LYS A 60 -12.93 3.01 2.11
CA LYS A 60 -13.99 2.00 1.99
C LYS A 60 -14.27 1.24 3.29
N LEU A 61 -13.37 1.32 4.27
CA LEU A 61 -13.59 0.72 5.58
C LEU A 61 -14.48 1.65 6.41
N SER A 62 -15.37 1.06 7.22
CA SER A 62 -16.19 1.83 8.17
C SER A 62 -15.36 2.45 9.30
N GLN A 63 -14.17 1.89 9.56
CA GLN A 63 -13.23 2.34 10.58
C GLN A 63 -11.80 1.90 10.22
N PRO A 64 -10.75 2.58 10.74
CA PRO A 64 -9.37 2.13 10.61
C PRO A 64 -9.20 0.68 11.03
N ARG A 65 -8.51 -0.11 10.20
CA ARG A 65 -8.20 -1.51 10.52
C ARG A 65 -6.77 -1.62 10.99
N LEU A 66 -6.57 -2.11 12.21
CA LEU A 66 -5.25 -2.43 12.75
C LEU A 66 -4.55 -3.47 11.86
N ILE A 67 -3.32 -3.16 11.45
CA ILE A 67 -2.41 -4.09 10.78
C ILE A 67 -1.52 -4.77 11.83
N GLY A 68 -0.97 -3.98 12.76
CA GLY A 68 -0.04 -4.45 13.80
C GLY A 68 1.22 -3.62 13.84
N GLY A 69 2.32 -4.19 14.32
CA GLY A 69 3.62 -3.52 14.38
C GLY A 69 4.34 -3.49 13.03
N GLN A 70 5.62 -3.12 13.05
CA GLN A 70 6.45 -3.02 11.84
C GLN A 70 6.64 -4.36 11.11
N THR A 71 6.77 -5.48 11.85
CA THR A 71 6.85 -6.82 11.25
C THR A 71 5.54 -7.19 10.57
N ASP A 72 4.40 -6.95 11.21
CA ASP A 72 3.09 -7.21 10.64
C ASP A 72 2.83 -6.35 9.40
N LEU A 73 3.31 -5.10 9.38
CA LEU A 73 3.26 -4.23 8.21
C LEU A 73 4.07 -4.82 7.06
N LYS A 74 5.30 -5.28 7.29
CA LYS A 74 6.14 -5.91 6.25
C LYS A 74 5.45 -7.14 5.69
N ASP A 75 4.90 -8.00 6.55
CA ASP A 75 4.14 -9.17 6.13
C ASP A 75 2.87 -8.81 5.35
N TYR A 76 2.17 -7.75 5.76
CA TYR A 76 1.00 -7.23 5.05
C TYR A 76 1.36 -6.77 3.65
N LEU A 77 2.42 -5.97 3.50
CA LEU A 77 2.88 -5.47 2.20
C LEU A 77 3.43 -6.58 1.30
N ASN A 78 4.13 -7.58 1.88
CA ASN A 78 4.65 -8.73 1.15
C ASN A 78 3.54 -9.65 0.59
N LYS A 79 2.33 -9.62 1.16
CA LYS A 79 1.16 -10.33 0.65
C LYS A 79 0.46 -9.63 -0.52
N LEU A 80 0.80 -8.37 -0.81
CA LEU A 80 0.23 -7.64 -1.94
C LEU A 80 0.82 -8.13 -3.26
N ASP A 81 0.01 -8.14 -4.31
CA ASP A 81 0.50 -8.43 -5.66
C ASP A 81 1.39 -7.28 -6.15
N ARG A 82 2.71 -7.50 -6.11
CA ARG A 82 3.73 -6.51 -6.49
C ARG A 82 3.64 -6.10 -7.97
N ALA A 83 3.11 -6.96 -8.85
CA ALA A 83 2.94 -6.61 -10.26
C ALA A 83 1.77 -5.64 -10.47
N GLN A 84 0.85 -5.57 -9.50
CA GLN A 84 -0.38 -4.78 -9.59
C GLN A 84 -0.46 -3.67 -8.55
N THR A 85 0.59 -3.47 -7.73
CA THR A 85 0.59 -2.49 -6.64
C THR A 85 1.69 -1.48 -6.83
N TYR A 86 1.34 -0.20 -6.82
CA TYR A 86 2.33 0.88 -6.65
C TYR A 86 2.29 1.35 -5.20
N MET A 87 3.47 1.49 -4.60
CA MET A 87 3.63 1.97 -3.24
C MET A 87 4.42 3.27 -3.27
N TYR A 88 3.90 4.28 -2.59
CA TYR A 88 4.50 5.58 -2.46
C TYR A 88 4.72 5.86 -0.98
N MET A 89 5.88 6.42 -0.68
CA MET A 89 6.23 6.82 0.66
C MET A 89 5.99 8.30 0.83
N VAL A 90 5.28 8.66 1.90
CA VAL A 90 5.13 10.05 2.28
C VAL A 90 6.20 10.33 3.32
N ILE A 91 7.15 11.17 2.94
CA ILE A 91 8.26 11.60 3.80
C ILE A 91 8.16 13.10 4.02
N ASP A 92 8.75 13.56 5.11
CA ASP A 92 9.01 14.99 5.29
C ASP A 92 10.14 15.44 4.35
N GLU A 93 10.10 16.70 3.91
CA GLU A 93 11.13 17.27 3.01
C GLU A 93 12.54 17.15 3.62
N THR A 94 12.66 17.21 4.94
CA THR A 94 13.94 17.03 5.65
C THR A 94 14.54 15.64 5.47
N MET A 95 13.73 14.63 5.13
CA MET A 95 14.17 13.24 4.92
C MET A 95 14.53 12.92 3.47
N THR A 96 14.46 13.90 2.56
CA THR A 96 14.73 13.69 1.12
C THR A 96 16.15 13.22 0.86
N GLU A 97 17.15 13.66 1.65
CA GLU A 97 18.53 13.18 1.53
C GLU A 97 18.68 11.68 1.84
N LYS A 98 17.82 11.14 2.72
CA LYS A 98 17.77 9.73 3.09
C LYS A 98 17.01 8.87 2.07
N PHE A 99 16.09 9.50 1.33
CA PHE A 99 15.24 8.84 0.33
C PHE A 99 15.25 9.64 -0.98
N PRO A 100 16.37 9.62 -1.72
CA PRO A 100 16.48 10.36 -2.98
C PRO A 100 15.42 9.87 -3.98
N SER A 101 14.70 10.81 -4.56
CA SER A 101 13.75 10.57 -5.65
C SER A 101 14.51 10.49 -6.97
N ASP A 102 14.99 9.30 -7.31
CA ASP A 102 15.56 9.01 -8.63
C ASP A 102 14.52 9.13 -9.76
#